data_AF-A0A7X7QQ69-F1
#
_entry.id   AF-A0A7X7QQ69-F1
#
_cell.length_a   1.000
_cell.length_b   1.000
_cell.length_c   1.000
_cell.angle_alpha   90.00
_cell.angle_beta   90.00
_cell.angle_gamma   90.00
#
_symmetry.space_group_name_H-M   'P 1'
#
loop_
_entity.id
_entity.type
_entity.pdbx_description
1 polymer ?
#
loop_
_entity_poly.entity_id
_entity_poly.type
_entity_poly.pdbx_seq_one_letter_code
_entity_poly.pdbx_strand_id
1 'polypeptide(L)' 'MDKEVVFRLNDKLLSWFRLARRDLPWRQERTPYRVWISEIMLQQTRVETVLSYF' A
#
# COMPACT_ATOMS: atom_id res chain seq x y z
N MET A 1 -13.87 -16.81 13.02
CA MET A 1 -13.97 -15.34 13.07
C MET A 1 -15.34 -14.96 12.54
N ASP A 2 -16.09 -14.14 13.27
CA ASP A 2 -17.44 -13.73 12.89
C ASP A 2 -17.41 -12.88 11.61
N LYS A 3 -18.19 -13.27 10.59
CA LYS A 3 -18.25 -12.58 9.28
C LYS A 3 -18.67 -11.11 9.43
N GLU A 4 -19.51 -10.82 10.41
CA GLU A 4 -19.98 -9.46 10.70
C GLU A 4 -18.84 -8.55 11.19
N VAL A 5 -17.90 -9.11 11.94
CA VAL A 5 -16.71 -8.37 12.38
C VAL A 5 -15.79 -8.07 11.20
N VAL A 6 -15.60 -9.04 10.29
CA VAL A 6 -14.75 -8.87 9.10
C VAL A 6 -15.30 -7.78 8.18
N PHE A 7 -16.61 -7.79 7.93
CA PHE A 7 -17.25 -6.80 7.07
C PHE A 7 -17.08 -5.38 7.61
N ARG A 8 -17.37 -5.17 8.89
CA ARG A 8 -17.22 -3.87 9.55
C ARG A 8 -15.76 -3.39 9.59
N LEU A 9 -14.80 -4.31 9.75
CA LEU A 9 -13.38 -3.97 9.71
C LEU A 9 -12.95 -3.52 8.31
N ASN A 10 -13.33 -4.28 7.27
CA ASN A 10 -13.00 -3.95 5.90
C ASN A 10 -13.57 -2.58 5.50
N ASP A 11 -14.84 -2.31 5.81
CA ASP A 11 -15.47 -1.04 5.46
C ASP A 11 -14.76 0.16 6.13
N LYS A 12 -14.50 0.06 7.44
CA LYS A 12 -13.77 1.11 8.17
C LYS A 12 -12.35 1.31 7.64
N LEU A 13 -11.62 0.23 7.38
CA LEU A 13 -10.25 0.28 6.90
C LEU A 13 -10.18 0.90 5.50
N LEU A 14 -11.05 0.49 4.59
CA LEU A 14 -11.10 1.01 3.23
C LEU A 14 -11.54 2.47 3.19
N SER A 15 -12.48 2.87 4.05
CA SER A 15 -12.92 4.26 4.17
C SER A 15 -11.80 5.16 4.70
N TRP A 16 -11.06 4.73 5.73
CA TRP A 16 -9.88 5.45 6.19
C TRP A 16 -8.78 5.51 5.11
N PHE A 17 -8.47 4.38 4.46
CA PHE A 17 -7.39 4.33 3.47
C PHE A 17 -7.65 5.24 2.27
N ARG A 18 -8.92 5.42 1.85
CA ARG A 18 -9.29 6.38 0.80
C ARG A 18 -8.89 7.82 1.14
N LEU A 19 -8.93 8.20 2.41
CA LEU A 19 -8.62 9.56 2.88
C LEU A 19 -7.15 9.74 3.29
N ALA A 20 -6.57 8.71 3.92
CA ALA A 20 -5.25 8.82 4.58
C ALA A 20 -4.11 8.15 3.81
N ARG A 21 -4.36 7.55 2.65
CA ARG A 21 -3.30 6.91 1.85
C ARG A 21 -2.20 7.92 1.50
N ARG A 22 -0.96 7.54 1.74
CA ARG A 22 0.21 8.27 1.26
C ARG A 22 0.32 8.18 -0.26
N ASP A 23 0.71 9.30 -0.87
CA ASP A 23 1.10 9.34 -2.26
C ASP A 23 2.50 8.74 -2.41
N LEU A 24 2.60 7.64 -3.17
CA LEU A 24 3.85 6.91 -3.39
C LEU A 24 4.00 6.66 -4.89
N PRO A 25 5.18 6.91 -5.49
CA PRO A 25 5.39 6.82 -6.94
C PRO A 25 5.01 5.46 -7.56
N TRP A 26 5.22 4.37 -6.83
CA TRP A 26 4.85 3.02 -7.26
C TRP A 26 3.34 2.74 -7.22
N ARG A 27 2.52 3.63 -6.65
CA ARG A 27 1.06 3.48 -6.56
C ARG A 27 0.28 4.20 -7.66
N GLN A 28 0.88 5.17 -8.36
CA GLN A 28 0.19 6.00 -9.36
C GLN A 28 0.02 5.27 -10.71
N GLU A 29 1.04 4.50 -11.13
CA GLU A 29 1.04 3.75 -12.40
C GLU A 29 1.34 2.27 -12.13
N ARG A 30 0.35 1.53 -11.65
CA ARG A 30 0.54 0.13 -11.25
C ARG A 30 0.73 -0.77 -12.47
N THR A 31 1.98 -1.07 -12.81
CA THR A 31 2.34 -2.17 -13.70
C THR A 31 2.89 -3.33 -12.88
N PRO A 32 2.79 -4.60 -13.36
CA PRO A 32 3.37 -5.74 -12.65
C PRO A 32 4.85 -5.54 -12.30
N TYR A 33 5.63 -4.96 -13.21
CA TYR A 33 7.04 -4.63 -12.98
C TYR A 33 7.23 -3.60 -11.87
N ARG A 34 6.50 -2.47 -11.92
CA ARG A 34 6.60 -1.40 -10.90
C ARG A 34 6.18 -1.89 -9.51
N VAL A 35 5.12 -2.70 -9.44
CA VAL A 35 4.70 -3.33 -8.19
C VAL A 35 5.81 -4.25 -7.68
N TRP A 36 6.27 -5.18 -8.50
CA TRP A 36 7.31 -6.14 -8.11
C TRP A 36 8.60 -5.46 -7.61
N ILE A 37 9.12 -4.48 -8.35
CA ILE A 37 10.31 -3.74 -7.95
C ILE A 37 10.09 -2.99 -6.64
N SER A 38 8.93 -2.33 -6.46
CA SER A 38 8.63 -1.63 -5.19
C SER A 38 8.59 -2.57 -3.99
N GLU A 39 8.03 -3.77 -4.15
CA GLU A 39 7.97 -4.78 -3.08
C GLU A 39 9.37 -5.30 -2.74
N ILE A 40 10.22 -5.60 -3.73
CA ILE A 40 11.60 -6.05 -3.50
C ILE A 40 12.42 -4.98 -2.77
N MET A 41 12.32 -3.71 -3.20
CA MET A 41 13.03 -2.61 -2.54
C MET A 41 12.59 -2.43 -1.08
N LEU A 42 11.30 -2.62 -0.77
CA LEU A 42 10.72 -2.39 0.56
C LEU A 42 10.94 -3.54 1.57
N GLN A 43 11.39 -4.73 1.14
CA GLN A 43 11.56 -5.88 2.04
C GLN A 43 12.65 -5.69 3.12
N GLN A 44 13.67 -4.88 2.85
CA GLN A 44 14.79 -4.63 3.78
C GLN A 44 15.11 -3.13 3.97
N THR A 45 14.30 -2.23 3.41
CA THR A 45 14.53 -0.77 3.51
C THR A 45 13.25 -0.04 3.92
N ARG A 46 13.39 1.24 4.27
CA ARG A 46 12.24 2.09 4.63
C ARG A 46 11.71 2.83 3.40
N VAL A 47 10.45 3.27 3.48
CA VAL A 47 9.80 4.04 2.39
C VAL A 47 10.61 5.27 2.01
N GLU A 48 11.19 5.97 2.98
CA GLU A 48 12.00 7.18 2.75
C GLU A 48 13.24 6.88 1.90
N THR A 49 13.84 5.70 2.07
CA THR A 49 14.98 5.25 1.26
C THR A 49 14.52 4.93 -0.15
N VAL A 50 13.42 4.20 -0.33
CA VAL A 50 12.94 3.81 -1.67
C VAL A 50 12.53 5.02 -2.51
N LEU A 51 11.98 6.06 -1.88
CA LEU A 51 11.58 7.30 -2.56
C LEU A 51 12.73 7.99 -3.32
N SER A 52 13.99 7.82 -2.93
CA SER A 52 15.12 8.41 -3.65
C SER A 52 15.62 7.57 -4.84
N TYR A 53 15.17 6.32 -4.98
CA TYR A 53 15.64 5.38 -6.01
C TYR A 53 14.57 4.95 -7.01
N PHE A 54 13.30 5.06 -6.64
CA PHE A 54 12.16 4.60 -7.44
C PHE A 54 11.70 5.67 -8.43
#